data_AF-A0A943PZJ5-F1
#
_entry.id   AF-A0A943PZJ5-F1
#
_cell.length_a   1.000
_cell.length_b   1.000
_cell.length_c   1.000
_cell.angle_alpha   90.00
_cell.angle_beta   90.00
_cell.angle_gamma   90.00
#
_symmetry.space_group_name_H-M   'P 1'
#
loop_
_entity.id
_entity.type
_entity.pdbx_description
1 polymer ?
#
loop_
_entity_poly.entity_id
_entity_poly.type
_entity_poly.pdbx_seq_one_letter_code
_entity_poly.pdbx_strand_id
1 'polypeptide(L)'
;MYGAETKRITMIQTPDSYVGKIVGGRKLNNASLALASAAYSFTKSGGYGEKFVDMVKTLGFGRTSLFNAAKFLQENNVITRNARGGFEVTDPEGAGKGYDEKDFELRDTPFLFYDKATEKSETRTMTATEFNILSRIRRHNFNEKTNCFKGSYASMVHTMAYSEPTIRRAISALIGAGLIVIEHKKRIAHYNELTIKVSEKLIRKKKKERKEAEKTARKQEKNAKPFISADVRNADDRAERERYYARLKDSALRRADKAREKAKKDSRFEEIEKELKELEIELAKDEVFATGKSEAHLARKSALLKERKRVLLKLRIDPDELLPKPYCEKCGDSGYLPNGRACDCFGLHNET
;
A
#
# COMPACT_ATOMS: atom_id res chain seq x y z
N MET A 1 -5.43 -13.42 -3.20
CA MET A 1 -4.48 -12.31 -2.97
C MET A 1 -3.11 -12.75 -3.46
N TYR A 2 -2.82 -12.53 -4.74
CA TYR A 2 -1.52 -12.81 -5.36
C TYR A 2 -0.71 -11.52 -5.44
N GLY A 3 0.60 -11.59 -5.20
CA GLY A 3 1.55 -10.56 -5.66
C GLY A 3 2.14 -9.61 -4.62
N ALA A 4 2.59 -10.10 -3.46
CA ALA A 4 3.72 -9.43 -2.81
C ALA A 4 4.99 -10.04 -3.42
N GLU A 5 5.61 -9.34 -4.36
CA GLU A 5 6.93 -9.71 -4.88
C GLU A 5 7.86 -10.03 -3.70
N THR A 6 8.39 -11.24 -3.70
CA THR A 6 9.36 -11.72 -2.71
C THR A 6 10.58 -10.81 -2.76
N LYS A 7 10.67 -9.82 -1.87
CA LYS A 7 11.91 -9.09 -1.62
C LYS A 7 12.88 -10.04 -0.93
N ARG A 8 13.55 -10.91 -1.70
CA ARG A 8 14.80 -11.55 -1.25
C ARG A 8 15.75 -10.43 -0.90
N ILE A 9 16.21 -10.39 0.34
CA ILE A 9 17.25 -9.45 0.74
C ILE A 9 18.55 -9.96 0.14
N THR A 10 18.81 -9.55 -1.09
CA THR A 10 20.06 -9.85 -1.80
C THR A 10 21.23 -9.00 -1.31
N MET A 11 21.04 -8.17 -0.26
CA MET A 11 22.04 -7.20 0.19
C MET A 11 22.26 -7.27 1.70
N ILE A 12 23.50 -7.58 2.04
CA ILE A 12 23.99 -7.78 3.39
C ILE A 12 24.61 -6.48 3.88
N GLN A 13 23.97 -5.87 4.86
CA GLN A 13 24.40 -4.65 5.50
C GLN A 13 25.37 -4.97 6.63
N THR A 14 26.63 -4.61 6.46
CA THR A 14 27.64 -4.71 7.52
C THR A 14 27.56 -3.45 8.40
N PRO A 15 27.04 -3.54 9.63
CA PRO A 15 27.03 -2.39 10.53
C PRO A 15 28.46 -2.04 10.94
N ASP A 16 28.73 -0.75 11.12
CA ASP A 16 30.07 -0.27 11.48
C ASP A 16 30.57 -0.85 12.81
N SER A 17 29.65 -1.14 13.74
CA SER A 17 29.95 -1.77 15.02
C SER A 17 30.49 -3.21 14.91
N TYR A 18 30.30 -3.89 13.78
CA TYR A 18 30.76 -5.28 13.59
C TYR A 18 32.14 -5.36 12.94
N VAL A 19 32.60 -4.27 12.33
CA VAL A 19 33.89 -4.20 11.65
C VAL A 19 35.01 -4.16 12.70
N GLY A 20 35.84 -5.21 12.74
CA GLY A 20 36.94 -5.32 13.72
C GLY A 20 36.48 -5.61 15.16
N LYS A 21 35.18 -5.85 15.38
CA LYS A 21 34.61 -6.19 16.69
C LYS A 21 35.24 -7.49 17.19
N ILE A 22 35.71 -7.45 18.43
CA ILE A 22 36.10 -8.64 19.18
C ILE A 22 34.85 -9.17 19.86
N VAL A 23 34.46 -10.38 19.51
CA VAL A 23 33.32 -11.10 20.08
C VAL A 23 33.90 -12.40 20.65
N GLY A 24 33.58 -12.77 21.89
CA GLY A 24 34.08 -14.01 22.50
C GLY A 24 35.60 -14.19 22.43
N GLY A 25 36.38 -13.10 22.58
CA GLY A 25 37.84 -13.14 22.57
C GLY A 25 38.52 -13.22 21.19
N ARG A 26 37.78 -13.20 20.08
CA ARG A 26 38.36 -13.16 18.72
C ARG A 26 37.65 -12.16 17.80
N LYS A 27 38.36 -11.69 16.78
CA LYS A 27 37.75 -10.91 15.69
C LYS A 27 36.78 -11.78 14.91
N LEU A 28 35.66 -11.20 14.47
CA LEU A 28 34.72 -11.87 13.58
C LEU A 28 35.44 -12.28 12.29
N ASN A 29 35.36 -13.56 11.93
CA ASN A 29 35.83 -14.05 10.64
C ASN A 29 34.82 -13.66 9.54
N ASN A 30 35.21 -13.81 8.27
CA ASN A 30 34.39 -13.38 7.14
C ASN A 30 32.98 -14.00 7.13
N ALA A 31 32.86 -15.28 7.50
CA ALA A 31 31.57 -15.97 7.57
C ALA A 31 30.68 -15.42 8.70
N SER A 32 31.24 -15.17 9.88
CA SER A 32 30.52 -14.57 11.01
C SER A 32 30.16 -13.11 10.73
N LEU A 33 31.05 -12.34 10.11
CA LEU A 33 30.76 -10.96 9.73
C LEU A 33 29.62 -10.92 8.71
N ALA A 34 29.69 -11.73 7.66
CA ALA A 34 28.65 -11.80 6.63
C ALA A 34 27.29 -12.24 7.19
N LEU A 35 27.28 -13.24 8.08
CA LEU A 35 26.04 -13.74 8.70
C LEU A 35 25.42 -12.71 9.66
N ALA A 36 26.22 -12.09 10.53
CA ALA A 36 25.74 -11.04 11.44
C ALA A 36 25.20 -9.83 10.67
N SER A 37 25.87 -9.47 9.59
CA SER A 37 25.44 -8.41 8.68
C SER A 37 24.11 -8.75 7.98
N ALA A 38 23.94 -9.99 7.56
CA ALA A 38 22.70 -10.46 6.95
C ALA A 38 21.57 -10.36 7.97
N ALA A 39 21.77 -10.93 9.18
CA ALA A 39 20.84 -10.85 10.30
C ALA A 39 20.43 -9.41 10.64
N TYR A 40 21.38 -8.47 10.66
CA TYR A 40 21.09 -7.06 10.92
C TYR A 40 20.19 -6.45 9.83
N SER A 41 20.51 -6.73 8.57
CA SER A 41 19.73 -6.28 7.41
C SER A 41 18.30 -6.75 7.49
N PHE A 42 18.10 -8.04 7.82
CA PHE A 42 16.78 -8.64 8.00
C PHE A 42 16.00 -7.91 9.10
N THR A 43 16.64 -7.69 10.25
CA THR A 43 16.02 -7.05 11.42
C THR A 43 15.58 -5.61 11.13
N LYS A 44 16.37 -4.82 10.39
CA LYS A 44 16.06 -3.40 10.10
C LYS A 44 15.13 -3.18 8.91
N SER A 45 15.20 -4.01 7.87
CA SER A 45 14.42 -3.79 6.64
C SER A 45 13.01 -4.39 6.67
N GLY A 46 12.62 -5.04 7.78
CA GLY A 46 11.28 -5.64 7.96
C GLY A 46 10.97 -6.76 6.97
N GLY A 47 11.97 -7.26 6.24
CA GLY A 47 11.83 -8.34 5.27
C GLY A 47 11.85 -9.72 5.94
N TYR A 48 11.32 -10.72 5.23
CA TYR A 48 11.32 -12.10 5.71
C TYR A 48 12.76 -12.65 5.78
N GLY A 49 13.18 -13.15 6.95
CA GLY A 49 14.47 -13.82 7.11
C GLY A 49 14.56 -15.05 6.20
N GLU A 50 15.58 -15.10 5.34
CA GLU A 50 15.87 -16.27 4.52
C GLU A 50 16.13 -17.49 5.41
N LYS A 51 15.75 -18.69 4.98
CA LYS A 51 16.12 -19.92 5.72
C LYS A 51 17.65 -20.05 5.67
N PHE A 52 18.24 -20.68 6.70
CA PHE A 52 19.69 -20.95 6.74
C PHE A 52 20.26 -21.53 5.43
N VAL A 53 19.52 -22.44 4.78
CA VAL A 53 19.91 -23.08 3.52
C VAL A 53 20.00 -22.08 2.37
N ASP A 54 19.13 -21.08 2.35
CA ASP A 54 19.13 -20.04 1.32
C ASP A 54 20.25 -19.02 1.61
N MET A 55 20.52 -18.69 2.88
CA MET A 55 21.66 -17.85 3.25
C MET A 55 23.01 -18.45 2.83
N VAL A 56 23.17 -19.78 2.88
CA VAL A 56 24.39 -20.45 2.39
C VAL A 56 24.61 -20.14 0.90
N LYS A 57 23.54 -20.12 0.10
CA LYS A 57 23.60 -19.76 -1.33
C LYS A 57 23.84 -18.27 -1.52
N THR A 58 23.13 -17.42 -0.78
CA THR A 58 23.19 -15.96 -0.91
C THR A 58 24.55 -15.39 -0.47
N LEU A 59 25.14 -15.94 0.60
CA LEU A 59 26.41 -15.46 1.16
C LEU A 59 27.64 -16.12 0.50
N GLY A 60 27.46 -17.23 -0.22
CA GLY A 60 28.55 -17.91 -0.94
C GLY A 60 29.58 -18.61 -0.05
N PHE A 61 29.24 -18.93 1.20
CA PHE A 61 30.11 -19.69 2.12
C PHE A 61 29.67 -21.16 2.19
N GLY A 62 30.62 -22.06 2.50
CA GLY A 62 30.31 -23.46 2.75
C GLY A 62 29.36 -23.63 3.95
N ARG A 63 28.47 -24.62 3.89
CA ARG A 63 27.45 -24.89 4.93
C ARG A 63 28.05 -25.03 6.33
N THR A 64 29.17 -25.73 6.46
CA THR A 64 29.88 -25.93 7.74
C THR A 64 30.46 -24.63 8.28
N SER A 65 31.04 -23.79 7.41
CA SER A 65 31.60 -22.49 7.79
C SER A 65 30.51 -21.53 8.29
N LEU A 66 29.37 -21.49 7.58
CA LEU A 66 28.23 -20.67 7.99
C LEU A 66 27.56 -21.18 9.27
N PHE A 67 27.52 -22.49 9.46
CA PHE A 67 26.97 -23.12 10.66
C PHE A 67 27.82 -22.80 11.90
N ASN A 68 29.14 -22.95 11.79
CA ASN A 68 30.07 -22.60 12.87
C ASN A 68 30.02 -21.10 13.17
N ALA A 69 29.85 -20.27 12.15
CA ALA A 69 29.64 -18.84 12.32
C ALA A 69 28.32 -18.53 13.06
N ALA A 70 27.22 -19.20 12.71
CA ALA A 70 25.93 -19.05 13.37
C ALA A 70 26.00 -19.43 14.85
N LYS A 71 26.52 -20.63 15.14
CA LYS A 71 26.70 -21.14 16.50
C LYS A 71 27.50 -20.16 17.36
N PHE A 72 28.64 -19.70 16.85
CA PHE A 72 29.49 -18.73 17.55
C PHE A 72 28.78 -17.40 17.84
N LEU A 73 28.03 -16.87 16.88
CA LEU A 73 27.30 -15.60 17.08
C LEU A 73 26.13 -15.74 18.05
N GLN A 74 25.46 -16.90 18.08
CA GLN A 74 24.40 -17.20 19.04
C GLN A 74 24.94 -17.37 20.46
N GLU A 75 26.04 -18.11 20.63
CA GLU A 75 26.72 -18.29 21.92
C GLU A 75 27.19 -16.96 22.53
N ASN A 76 27.47 -15.97 21.69
CA ASN A 76 27.87 -14.62 22.11
C ASN A 76 26.73 -13.58 22.06
N ASN A 77 25.47 -14.03 21.98
CA ASN A 77 24.26 -13.19 21.98
C ASN A 77 24.20 -12.09 20.90
N VAL A 78 24.92 -12.25 19.77
CA VAL A 78 24.91 -11.27 18.67
C VAL A 78 23.69 -11.45 17.77
N ILE A 79 23.27 -12.71 17.55
CA ILE A 79 22.10 -13.07 16.76
C ILE A 79 21.24 -14.09 17.49
N THR A 80 19.94 -14.10 17.19
CA THR A 80 18.97 -15.10 17.66
C THR A 80 18.26 -15.74 16.47
N ARG A 81 17.66 -16.91 16.69
CA ARG A 81 16.93 -17.64 15.65
C ARG A 81 15.47 -17.23 15.65
N ASN A 82 14.92 -16.93 14.48
CA ASN A 82 13.52 -16.57 14.36
C ASN A 82 12.62 -17.80 14.11
N ALA A 83 11.29 -17.60 14.27
CA ALA A 83 10.29 -18.67 14.14
C ALA A 83 10.25 -19.34 12.75
N ARG A 84 10.83 -18.71 11.72
CA ARG A 84 10.84 -19.19 10.34
C ARG A 84 12.15 -19.89 9.94
N GLY A 85 13.11 -20.00 10.86
CA GLY A 85 14.37 -20.72 10.67
C GLY A 85 15.51 -19.89 10.06
N GLY A 86 15.39 -18.55 10.08
CA GLY A 86 16.44 -17.58 9.80
C GLY A 86 17.03 -16.97 11.09
N PHE A 87 17.81 -15.89 10.95
CA PHE A 87 18.47 -15.20 12.07
C PHE A 87 18.15 -13.71 12.11
N GLU A 88 18.01 -13.17 13.31
CA GLU A 88 17.78 -11.76 13.62
C GLU A 88 18.83 -11.28 14.64
N VAL A 89 19.08 -9.97 14.72
CA VAL A 89 20.05 -9.39 15.65
C VAL A 89 19.38 -9.08 16.98
N THR A 90 20.03 -9.45 18.09
CA THR A 90 19.50 -9.28 19.44
C THR A 90 19.41 -7.82 19.88
N ASP A 91 20.34 -6.97 19.44
CA ASP A 91 20.35 -5.52 19.68
C ASP A 91 20.56 -4.74 18.37
N PRO A 92 19.48 -4.39 17.66
CA PRO A 92 19.54 -3.65 16.41
C PRO A 92 19.84 -2.14 16.59
N GLU A 93 19.78 -1.59 17.80
CA GLU A 93 20.06 -0.17 18.09
C GLU A 93 21.54 0.05 18.42
N GLY A 94 22.16 -0.85 19.20
CA GLY A 94 23.61 -0.84 19.47
C GLY A 94 24.48 -1.24 18.27
N ALA A 95 23.89 -1.80 17.21
CA ALA A 95 24.62 -2.19 16.00
C ALA A 95 24.96 -1.00 15.06
N GLY A 96 24.38 0.18 15.23
CA GLY A 96 24.66 1.39 14.43
C GLY A 96 23.64 1.65 13.31
N LYS A 97 23.89 2.64 12.43
CA LYS A 97 23.00 3.00 11.31
C LYS A 97 23.24 2.10 10.08
N GLY A 98 22.19 1.44 9.60
CA GLY A 98 22.16 0.65 8.37
C GLY A 98 22.19 1.50 7.09
N TYR A 99 21.73 0.96 5.96
CA TYR A 99 21.63 1.75 4.72
C TYR A 99 20.52 2.79 4.79
N ASP A 100 20.82 4.01 4.35
CA ASP A 100 19.79 5.04 4.10
C ASP A 100 18.90 4.56 2.95
N GLU A 101 17.57 4.75 3.03
CA GLU A 101 16.63 4.47 1.92
C GLU A 101 17.09 5.08 0.58
N LYS A 102 17.80 6.21 0.66
CA LYS A 102 18.40 6.95 -0.47
C LYS A 102 19.52 6.20 -1.17
N ASP A 103 20.16 5.22 -0.52
CA ASP A 103 21.15 4.33 -1.14
C ASP A 103 20.44 3.26 -1.98
N PHE A 104 19.28 2.75 -1.59
CA PHE A 104 18.58 1.71 -2.37
C PHE A 104 18.13 2.22 -3.75
N GLU A 105 17.76 3.50 -3.89
CA GLU A 105 17.43 4.10 -5.20
C GLU A 105 18.59 4.06 -6.21
N LEU A 106 19.84 4.09 -5.74
CA LEU A 106 21.04 4.05 -6.59
C LEU A 106 21.27 2.68 -7.20
N ARG A 107 20.89 1.61 -6.50
CA ARG A 107 21.07 0.23 -6.96
C ARG A 107 20.28 -0.04 -8.24
N ASP A 108 19.01 0.36 -8.24
CA ASP A 108 18.07 0.08 -9.32
C ASP A 108 18.17 1.12 -10.45
N THR A 109 19.12 2.05 -10.35
CA THR A 109 19.41 3.03 -11.39
C THR A 109 20.40 2.43 -12.39
N PRO A 110 20.08 2.40 -13.70
CA PRO A 110 21.01 1.94 -14.71
C PRO A 110 22.11 2.99 -14.96
N PHE A 111 23.35 2.53 -15.04
CA PHE A 111 24.53 3.33 -15.39
C PHE A 111 25.26 2.70 -16.58
N LEU A 112 26.00 3.52 -17.32
CA LEU A 112 26.86 3.05 -18.41
C LEU A 112 28.17 2.56 -17.80
N PHE A 113 28.41 1.25 -17.82
CA PHE A 113 29.65 0.64 -17.36
C PHE A 113 30.57 0.39 -18.54
N TYR A 114 31.80 0.86 -18.45
CA TYR A 114 32.87 0.51 -19.39
C TYR A 114 33.65 -0.70 -18.87
N ASP A 115 33.65 -1.79 -19.63
CA ASP A 115 34.47 -2.95 -19.35
C ASP A 115 35.79 -2.87 -20.13
N LYS A 116 36.91 -2.83 -19.40
CA LYS A 116 38.25 -2.77 -19.98
C LYS A 116 38.67 -4.07 -20.66
N ALA A 117 38.12 -5.20 -20.24
CA ALA A 117 38.51 -6.50 -20.81
C ALA A 117 37.88 -6.73 -22.18
N THR A 118 36.67 -6.24 -22.39
CA THR A 118 35.91 -6.39 -23.63
C THR A 118 35.88 -5.12 -24.49
N GLU A 119 36.43 -4.01 -23.99
CA GLU A 119 36.40 -2.67 -24.61
C GLU A 119 34.98 -2.19 -24.99
N LYS A 120 33.96 -2.74 -24.32
CA LYS A 120 32.56 -2.45 -24.58
C LYS A 120 31.94 -1.67 -23.43
N SER A 121 31.00 -0.80 -23.79
CA SER A 121 30.16 -0.10 -22.82
C SER A 121 28.78 -0.77 -22.77
N GLU A 122 28.31 -1.08 -21.57
CA GLU A 122 27.00 -1.68 -21.36
C GLU A 122 26.22 -0.85 -20.34
N THR A 123 24.94 -0.60 -20.64
CA THR A 123 24.04 0.04 -19.68
C THR A 123 23.40 -1.03 -18.80
N ARG A 124 23.80 -1.10 -17.54
CA ARG A 124 23.27 -2.07 -16.57
C ARG A 124 23.12 -1.47 -15.17
N THR A 125 22.39 -2.17 -14.32
CA THR A 125 22.33 -1.86 -12.89
C THR A 125 23.59 -2.35 -12.17
N MET A 126 23.82 -1.80 -10.98
CA MET A 126 24.95 -2.19 -10.14
C MET A 126 24.76 -3.61 -9.59
N THR A 127 25.84 -4.39 -9.59
CA THR A 127 25.88 -5.64 -8.83
C THR A 127 25.85 -5.36 -7.32
N ALA A 128 25.46 -6.35 -6.52
CA ALA A 128 25.42 -6.22 -5.05
C ALA A 128 26.79 -5.81 -4.47
N THR A 129 27.88 -6.35 -5.03
CA THR A 129 29.25 -6.01 -4.62
C THR A 129 29.63 -4.58 -4.93
N GLU A 130 29.36 -4.11 -6.15
CA GLU A 130 29.61 -2.71 -6.56
C GLU A 130 28.82 -1.74 -5.68
N PHE A 131 27.57 -2.09 -5.37
CA PHE A 131 26.70 -1.29 -4.52
C PHE A 131 27.23 -1.18 -3.09
N ASN A 132 27.58 -2.32 -2.48
CA ASN A 132 28.11 -2.35 -1.12
C ASN A 132 29.40 -1.52 -1.02
N ILE A 133 30.29 -1.63 -2.00
CA ILE A 133 31.55 -0.86 -2.06
C ILE A 133 31.28 0.63 -2.22
N LEU A 134 30.41 1.03 -3.14
CA LEU A 134 30.05 2.45 -3.33
C LEU A 134 29.44 3.04 -2.07
N SER A 135 28.49 2.31 -1.45
CA SER A 135 27.83 2.75 -0.23
C SER A 135 28.82 2.88 0.94
N ARG A 136 29.77 1.93 1.07
CA ARG A 136 30.83 2.01 2.07
C ARG A 136 31.70 3.25 1.88
N ILE A 137 32.21 3.47 0.67
CA ILE A 137 33.03 4.64 0.31
C ILE A 137 32.30 5.94 0.66
N ARG A 138 31.00 5.99 0.36
CA ARG A 138 30.16 7.18 0.54
C ARG A 138 29.88 7.50 2.02
N ARG A 139 29.74 6.48 2.88
CA ARG A 139 29.56 6.66 4.34
C ARG A 139 30.85 6.90 5.09
N HIS A 140 31.92 6.20 4.72
CA HIS A 140 33.24 6.31 5.35
C HIS A 140 34.09 7.41 4.72
N ASN A 141 33.45 8.48 4.24
CA ASN A 141 34.12 9.74 3.93
C ASN A 141 34.60 10.36 5.25
N PHE A 142 35.78 9.95 5.72
CA PHE A 142 36.35 10.29 7.04
C PHE A 142 36.64 11.80 7.25
N ASN A 143 36.39 12.64 6.26
CA ASN A 143 36.65 14.07 6.36
C ASN A 143 35.50 14.86 5.75
N GLU A 144 34.67 15.43 6.63
CA GLU A 144 33.53 16.29 6.29
C GLU A 144 33.92 17.48 5.39
N LYS A 145 35.18 17.92 5.44
CA LYS A 145 35.68 19.03 4.62
C LYS A 145 36.08 18.62 3.20
N THR A 146 36.47 17.36 2.97
CA THR A 146 36.99 16.91 1.66
C THR A 146 36.11 15.88 0.95
N ASN A 147 35.14 15.26 1.65
CA ASN A 147 34.23 14.24 1.09
C ASN A 147 34.97 13.13 0.32
N CYS A 148 36.09 12.67 0.91
CA CYS A 148 36.93 11.60 0.36
C CYS A 148 37.01 10.41 1.30
N PHE A 149 36.95 9.22 0.73
CA PHE A 149 37.29 7.99 1.41
C PHE A 149 38.80 7.82 1.36
N LYS A 150 39.41 7.48 2.50
CA LYS A 150 40.83 7.15 2.59
C LYS A 150 40.97 5.72 3.10
N GLY A 151 41.63 4.86 2.34
CA GLY A 151 41.85 3.48 2.77
C GLY A 151 42.61 2.64 1.75
N SER A 152 43.10 1.49 2.19
CA SER A 152 43.78 0.51 1.33
C SER A 152 42.82 -0.62 0.92
N TYR A 153 43.16 -1.35 -0.15
CA TYR A 153 42.42 -2.55 -0.53
C TYR A 153 42.36 -3.58 0.61
N ALA A 154 43.47 -3.76 1.35
CA ALA A 154 43.51 -4.66 2.51
C ALA A 154 42.52 -4.24 3.60
N SER A 155 42.42 -2.93 3.88
CA SER A 155 41.40 -2.40 4.80
C SER A 155 39.99 -2.71 4.31
N MET A 156 39.70 -2.56 3.01
CA MET A 156 38.40 -2.90 2.44
C MET A 156 38.09 -4.41 2.51
N VAL A 157 39.09 -5.28 2.29
CA VAL A 157 38.96 -6.75 2.44
C VAL A 157 38.58 -7.10 3.88
N HIS A 158 39.28 -6.54 4.86
CA HIS A 158 39.03 -6.78 6.27
C HIS A 158 37.66 -6.28 6.76
N THR A 159 37.13 -5.24 6.12
CA THR A 159 35.86 -4.61 6.53
C THR A 159 34.65 -5.16 5.80
N MET A 160 34.80 -5.62 4.55
CA MET A 160 33.67 -5.99 3.68
C MET A 160 33.56 -7.49 3.40
N ALA A 161 34.49 -8.32 3.90
CA ALA A 161 34.53 -9.78 3.71
C ALA A 161 34.54 -10.24 2.23
N TYR A 162 34.93 -9.37 1.30
CA TYR A 162 35.17 -9.70 -0.11
C TYR A 162 36.65 -9.96 -0.37
N SER A 163 36.96 -10.82 -1.36
CA SER A 163 38.34 -11.02 -1.80
C SER A 163 38.90 -9.76 -2.48
N GLU A 164 40.20 -9.54 -2.35
CA GLU A 164 40.86 -8.38 -2.96
C GLU A 164 40.62 -8.25 -4.47
N PRO A 165 40.67 -9.34 -5.28
CA PRO A 165 40.35 -9.27 -6.71
C PRO A 165 38.91 -8.84 -6.99
N THR A 166 37.98 -9.16 -6.10
CA THR A 166 36.56 -8.81 -6.23
C THR A 166 36.35 -7.32 -5.96
N ILE A 167 37.01 -6.78 -4.93
CA ILE A 167 36.99 -5.34 -4.62
C ILE A 167 37.64 -4.54 -5.74
N ARG A 168 38.79 -4.99 -6.29
CA ARG A 168 39.48 -4.32 -7.40
C ARG A 168 38.63 -4.25 -8.67
N ARG A 169 37.94 -5.35 -9.02
CA ARG A 169 37.01 -5.39 -10.16
C ARG A 169 35.86 -4.43 -9.97
N ALA A 170 35.22 -4.45 -8.80
CA ALA A 170 34.11 -3.56 -8.49
C ALA A 170 34.53 -2.07 -8.50
N ILE A 171 35.68 -1.72 -7.90
CA ILE A 171 36.23 -0.35 -7.97
C ILE A 171 36.51 0.06 -9.42
N SER A 172 37.06 -0.83 -10.24
CA SER A 172 37.31 -0.55 -11.65
C SER A 172 36.02 -0.30 -12.43
N ALA A 173 34.97 -1.08 -12.17
CA ALA A 173 33.65 -0.90 -12.77
C ALA A 173 33.00 0.42 -12.34
N LEU A 174 33.09 0.78 -11.05
CA LEU A 174 32.59 2.06 -10.53
C LEU A 174 33.32 3.27 -11.13
N ILE A 175 34.63 3.15 -11.37
CA ILE A 175 35.41 4.16 -12.10
C ILE A 175 34.96 4.23 -13.56
N GLY A 176 34.79 3.08 -14.21
CA GLY A 176 34.29 2.99 -15.59
C GLY A 176 32.90 3.61 -15.76
N ALA A 177 32.06 3.54 -14.73
CA ALA A 177 30.76 4.20 -14.68
C ALA A 177 30.82 5.69 -14.28
N GLY A 178 32.00 6.22 -13.97
CA GLY A 178 32.18 7.61 -13.51
C GLY A 178 31.55 7.90 -12.14
N LEU A 179 31.22 6.88 -11.35
CA LEU A 179 30.61 7.02 -10.04
C LEU A 179 31.64 7.37 -8.97
N ILE A 180 32.89 6.93 -9.14
CA ILE A 180 34.00 7.25 -8.25
C ILE A 180 35.25 7.65 -9.04
N VAL A 181 36.12 8.44 -8.42
CA VAL A 181 37.42 8.85 -8.97
C VAL A 181 38.49 8.64 -7.90
N ILE A 182 39.62 8.05 -8.27
CA ILE A 182 40.80 7.98 -7.40
C ILE A 182 41.56 9.30 -7.57
N GLU A 183 41.57 10.12 -6.52
CA GLU A 183 42.21 11.43 -6.53
C GLU A 183 43.72 11.32 -6.30
N HIS A 184 44.12 10.55 -5.30
CA HIS A 184 45.52 10.35 -4.93
C HIS A 184 45.79 8.90 -4.54
N LYS A 185 47.01 8.45 -4.81
CA LYS A 185 47.56 7.18 -4.34
C LYS A 185 48.83 7.47 -3.55
N LYS A 186 48.87 7.07 -2.28
CA LYS A 186 50.04 7.23 -1.42
C LYS A 186 50.55 5.86 -1.01
N ARG A 187 51.85 5.62 -1.19
CA ARG A 187 52.50 4.41 -0.69
C ARG A 187 52.86 4.62 0.79
N ILE A 188 52.36 3.75 1.66
CA ILE A 188 52.67 3.74 3.10
C ILE A 188 53.31 2.39 3.40
N ALA A 189 54.62 2.40 3.66
CA ALA A 189 55.44 1.21 3.86
C ALA A 189 55.20 0.14 2.76
N HIS A 190 54.44 -0.92 3.09
CA HIS A 190 54.17 -2.07 2.23
C HIS A 190 52.77 -2.06 1.56
N TYR A 191 51.96 -1.00 1.73
CA TYR A 191 50.64 -0.92 1.10
C TYR A 191 50.38 0.44 0.41
N ASN A 192 49.37 0.43 -0.48
CA ASN A 192 48.89 1.65 -1.14
C ASN A 192 47.60 2.11 -0.48
N GLU A 193 47.62 3.34 0.04
CA GLU A 193 46.45 4.07 0.47
C GLU A 193 45.84 4.81 -0.74
N LEU A 194 44.53 4.67 -0.90
CA LEU A 194 43.75 5.31 -1.94
C LEU A 194 42.90 6.42 -1.32
N THR A 195 42.91 7.58 -1.97
CA THR A 195 41.92 8.64 -1.73
C THR A 195 40.88 8.59 -2.84
N ILE A 196 39.64 8.25 -2.51
CA ILE A 196 38.55 8.07 -3.47
C ILE A 196 37.46 9.14 -3.24
N LYS A 197 37.07 9.83 -4.30
CA LYS A 197 35.94 10.77 -4.32
C LYS A 197 34.73 10.17 -5.04
N VAL A 198 33.54 10.45 -4.52
CA VAL A 198 32.26 10.04 -5.13
C VAL A 198 31.72 11.17 -6.00
N SER A 199 31.26 10.84 -7.21
CA SER A 199 30.66 11.79 -8.15
C SER A 199 29.19 12.10 -7.79
N GLU A 200 28.98 12.93 -6.77
CA GLU A 200 27.63 13.32 -6.33
C GLU A 200 26.83 14.06 -7.42
N LYS A 201 27.51 14.75 -8.34
CA LYS A 201 26.86 15.44 -9.47
C LYS A 201 26.17 14.45 -10.42
N LEU A 202 26.84 13.35 -10.76
CA LEU A 202 26.30 12.32 -11.64
C LEU A 202 25.12 11.58 -10.97
N ILE A 203 25.29 11.26 -9.69
CA ILE A 203 24.24 10.64 -8.86
C ILE A 203 22.98 11.52 -8.83
N ARG A 204 23.13 12.82 -8.56
CA ARG A 204 21.99 13.77 -8.55
C ARG A 204 21.31 13.89 -9.91
N LYS A 205 22.09 13.93 -11.01
CA LYS A 205 21.55 13.98 -12.38
C LYS A 205 20.70 12.75 -12.68
N LYS A 206 21.23 11.55 -12.43
CA LYS A 206 20.52 10.28 -12.67
C LYS A 206 19.27 10.11 -11.81
N LYS A 207 19.30 10.58 -10.54
CA LYS A 207 18.10 10.64 -9.69
C LYS A 207 17.01 11.53 -10.27
N LYS A 208 17.38 12.68 -10.86
CA LYS A 208 16.43 13.60 -11.48
C LYS A 208 15.79 12.99 -12.73
N GLU A 209 16.61 12.40 -13.61
CA GLU A 209 16.16 11.68 -14.82
C GLU A 209 15.15 10.57 -14.46
N ARG A 210 15.44 9.77 -13.43
CA ARG A 210 14.52 8.72 -12.94
C ARG A 210 13.19 9.29 -12.46
N LYS A 211 13.21 10.34 -11.65
CA LYS A 211 11.98 10.99 -11.13
C LYS A 211 11.15 11.61 -12.25
N GLU A 212 11.79 12.12 -13.29
CA GLU A 212 11.10 12.65 -14.47
C GLU A 212 10.48 11.51 -15.29
N ALA A 213 11.20 10.42 -15.51
CA ALA A 213 10.69 9.22 -16.18
C ALA A 213 9.52 8.56 -15.43
N GLU A 214 9.56 8.51 -14.10
CA GLU A 214 8.46 7.99 -13.29
C GLU A 214 7.22 8.90 -13.39
N LYS A 215 7.43 10.22 -13.41
CA LYS A 215 6.33 11.20 -13.61
C LYS A 215 5.71 11.09 -15.00
N THR A 216 6.51 10.88 -16.04
CA THR A 216 5.98 10.70 -17.40
C THR A 216 5.24 9.37 -17.54
N ALA A 217 5.77 8.28 -16.98
CA ALA A 217 5.09 6.98 -16.96
C ALA A 217 3.74 7.06 -16.24
N ARG A 218 3.68 7.67 -15.04
CA ARG A 218 2.40 7.89 -14.32
C ARG A 218 1.40 8.75 -15.08
N LYS A 219 1.87 9.74 -15.84
CA LYS A 219 1.00 10.55 -16.72
C LYS A 219 0.47 9.72 -17.89
N GLN A 220 1.30 8.86 -18.48
CA GLN A 220 0.90 7.96 -19.55
C GLN A 220 -0.11 6.92 -19.06
N GLU A 221 0.08 6.32 -17.89
CA GLU A 221 -0.87 5.40 -17.27
C GLU A 221 -2.23 6.07 -16.98
N LYS A 222 -2.22 7.32 -16.50
CA LYS A 222 -3.47 8.08 -16.29
C LYS A 222 -4.18 8.45 -17.59
N ASN A 223 -3.43 8.67 -18.67
CA ASN A 223 -3.97 9.07 -19.97
C ASN A 223 -4.36 7.88 -20.86
N ALA A 224 -3.86 6.68 -20.54
CA ALA A 224 -4.32 5.45 -21.16
C ALA A 224 -5.77 5.20 -20.75
N LYS A 225 -6.71 5.55 -21.65
CA LYS A 225 -8.12 5.20 -21.46
C LYS A 225 -8.19 3.67 -21.38
N PRO A 226 -8.67 3.08 -20.26
CA PRO A 226 -8.87 1.65 -20.21
C PRO A 226 -9.82 1.26 -21.35
N PHE A 227 -9.52 0.18 -22.04
CA PHE A 227 -10.45 -0.42 -22.98
C PHE A 227 -11.62 -0.98 -22.16
N ILE A 228 -12.72 -0.22 -22.11
CA ILE A 228 -13.95 -0.65 -21.47
C ILE A 228 -14.75 -1.40 -22.52
N SER A 229 -14.99 -2.70 -22.31
CA SER A 229 -15.82 -3.49 -23.21
C SER A 229 -17.24 -2.93 -23.26
N ALA A 230 -17.95 -3.19 -24.36
CA ALA A 230 -19.34 -2.76 -24.53
C ALA A 230 -20.25 -3.26 -23.39
N ASP A 231 -19.99 -4.47 -22.88
CA ASP A 231 -20.75 -5.07 -21.78
C ASP A 231 -20.60 -4.31 -20.46
N VAL A 232 -19.39 -3.84 -20.15
CA VAL A 232 -19.14 -3.04 -18.93
C VAL A 232 -19.82 -1.69 -19.04
N ARG A 233 -19.80 -1.05 -20.21
CA ARG A 233 -20.54 0.21 -20.45
C ARG A 233 -22.05 0.02 -20.27
N ASN A 234 -22.61 -1.05 -20.83
CA ASN A 234 -24.04 -1.35 -20.69
C ASN A 234 -24.43 -1.65 -19.24
N ALA A 235 -23.56 -2.32 -18.47
CA ALA A 235 -23.77 -2.57 -17.05
C ALA A 235 -23.71 -1.28 -16.22
N ASP A 236 -22.76 -0.39 -16.52
CA ASP A 236 -22.64 0.91 -15.86
C ASP A 236 -23.86 1.80 -16.15
N ASP A 237 -24.30 1.88 -17.42
CA ASP A 237 -25.49 2.64 -17.82
C ASP A 237 -26.76 2.13 -17.13
N ARG A 238 -26.88 0.81 -16.98
CA ARG A 238 -27.98 0.18 -16.24
C ARG A 238 -27.91 0.51 -14.75
N ALA A 239 -26.73 0.39 -14.14
CA ALA A 239 -26.53 0.70 -12.73
C ALA A 239 -26.80 2.19 -12.44
N GLU A 240 -26.46 3.09 -13.36
CA GLU A 240 -26.75 4.52 -13.23
C GLU A 240 -28.26 4.80 -13.27
N ARG A 241 -28.98 4.17 -14.19
CA ARG A 241 -30.45 4.23 -14.24
C ARG A 241 -31.09 3.72 -12.95
N GLU A 242 -30.67 2.56 -12.47
CA GLU A 242 -31.19 1.98 -11.22
C GLU A 242 -30.94 2.91 -10.02
N ARG A 243 -29.75 3.50 -9.91
CA ARG A 243 -29.43 4.47 -8.85
C ARG A 243 -30.26 5.74 -8.93
N TYR A 244 -30.49 6.26 -10.13
CA TYR A 244 -31.32 7.45 -10.33
C TYR A 244 -32.76 7.22 -9.83
N TYR A 245 -33.39 6.13 -10.28
CA TYR A 245 -34.76 5.81 -9.90
C TYR A 245 -34.91 5.40 -8.43
N ALA A 246 -33.90 4.72 -7.86
CA ALA A 246 -33.85 4.44 -6.42
C ALA A 246 -33.85 5.72 -5.59
N ARG A 247 -33.08 6.74 -6.00
CA ARG A 247 -33.07 8.06 -5.33
C ARG A 247 -34.43 8.75 -5.40
N LEU A 248 -35.11 8.75 -6.55
CA LEU A 248 -36.43 9.35 -6.68
C LEU A 248 -37.47 8.68 -5.75
N LYS A 249 -37.46 7.35 -5.68
CA LYS A 249 -38.32 6.60 -4.76
C LYS A 249 -38.04 6.92 -3.30
N ASP A 250 -36.76 6.93 -2.91
CA ASP A 250 -36.35 7.28 -1.55
C ASP A 250 -36.76 8.71 -1.20
N SER A 251 -36.61 9.66 -2.13
CA SER A 251 -37.06 11.04 -1.96
C SER A 251 -38.58 11.16 -1.80
N ALA A 252 -39.36 10.44 -2.61
CA ALA A 252 -40.81 10.39 -2.49
C ALA A 252 -41.26 9.79 -1.14
N LEU A 253 -40.58 8.73 -0.67
CA LEU A 253 -40.82 8.14 0.65
C LEU A 253 -40.48 9.12 1.77
N ARG A 254 -39.32 9.77 1.73
CA ARG A 254 -38.91 10.78 2.71
C ARG A 254 -39.90 11.95 2.82
N ARG A 255 -40.43 12.43 1.69
CA ARG A 255 -41.48 13.46 1.68
C ARG A 255 -42.74 12.99 2.42
N ALA A 256 -43.21 11.77 2.12
CA ALA A 256 -44.37 11.20 2.77
C ALA A 256 -44.14 10.93 4.27
N ASP A 257 -42.97 10.42 4.65
CA ASP A 257 -42.63 10.15 6.04
C ASP A 257 -42.50 11.44 6.86
N LYS A 258 -41.92 12.50 6.29
CA LYS A 258 -41.90 13.83 6.93
C LYS A 258 -43.31 14.38 7.17
N ALA A 259 -44.23 14.20 6.22
CA ALA A 259 -45.63 14.58 6.39
C ALA A 259 -46.30 13.74 7.50
N ARG A 260 -46.04 12.42 7.54
CA ARG A 260 -46.54 11.52 8.59
C ARG A 260 -45.99 11.88 9.97
N GLU A 261 -44.70 12.17 10.09
CA GLU A 261 -44.09 12.59 11.35
C GLU A 261 -44.70 13.90 11.86
N LYS A 262 -44.94 14.87 10.97
CA LYS A 262 -45.63 16.11 11.32
C LYS A 262 -47.06 15.83 11.80
N ALA A 263 -47.78 14.92 11.15
CA ALA A 263 -49.14 14.53 11.53
C ALA A 263 -49.17 13.80 12.90
N LYS A 264 -48.22 12.90 13.16
CA LYS A 264 -48.11 12.14 14.42
C LYS A 264 -47.84 12.99 15.66
N LYS A 265 -47.36 14.23 15.51
CA LYS A 265 -47.19 15.15 16.65
C LYS A 265 -48.53 15.60 17.25
N ASP A 266 -49.62 15.47 16.51
CA ASP A 266 -50.97 15.72 17.01
C ASP A 266 -51.52 14.45 17.67
N SER A 267 -51.83 14.53 18.97
CA SER A 267 -52.29 13.38 19.75
C SER A 267 -53.61 12.80 19.22
N ARG A 268 -54.51 13.65 18.69
CA ARG A 268 -55.79 13.21 18.16
C ARG A 268 -55.61 12.48 16.83
N PHE A 269 -54.70 12.92 15.98
CA PHE A 269 -54.34 12.19 14.77
C PHE A 269 -53.82 10.78 15.09
N GLU A 270 -52.95 10.65 16.10
CA GLU A 270 -52.40 9.35 16.49
C GLU A 270 -53.48 8.40 17.06
N GLU A 271 -54.40 8.91 17.88
CA GLU A 271 -55.56 8.16 18.37
C GLU A 271 -56.44 7.65 17.22
N ILE A 272 -56.78 8.53 16.27
CA ILE A 272 -57.60 8.16 15.10
C ILE A 272 -56.93 7.06 14.27
N GLU A 273 -55.61 7.12 14.08
CA GLU A 273 -54.86 6.08 13.36
C GLU A 273 -54.84 4.73 14.11
N LYS A 274 -54.83 4.74 15.45
CA LYS A 274 -54.95 3.52 16.27
C LYS A 274 -56.37 2.94 16.17
N GLU A 275 -57.40 3.77 16.36
CA GLU A 275 -58.81 3.38 16.26
C GLU A 275 -59.12 2.81 14.86
N LEU A 276 -58.60 3.42 13.79
CA LEU A 276 -58.78 2.93 12.42
C LEU A 276 -58.15 1.55 12.20
N LYS A 277 -56.94 1.30 12.74
CA LYS A 277 -56.28 -0.01 12.63
C LYS A 277 -57.03 -1.10 13.40
N GLU A 278 -57.49 -0.79 14.60
CA GLU A 278 -58.29 -1.72 15.41
C GLU A 278 -59.61 -2.06 14.70
N LEU A 279 -60.30 -1.06 14.17
CA LEU A 279 -61.53 -1.26 13.40
C LEU A 279 -61.32 -2.07 12.12
N GLU A 280 -60.17 -1.95 11.44
CA GLU A 280 -59.86 -2.79 10.28
C GLU A 280 -59.68 -4.26 10.66
N ILE A 281 -59.07 -4.53 11.82
CA ILE A 281 -58.95 -5.90 12.35
C ILE A 281 -60.32 -6.44 12.75
N GLU A 282 -61.17 -5.62 13.39
CA GLU A 282 -62.54 -6.01 13.75
C GLU A 282 -63.41 -6.29 12.54
N LEU A 283 -63.34 -5.45 11.50
CA LEU A 283 -64.03 -5.69 10.23
C LEU A 283 -63.58 -7.00 9.58
N ALA A 284 -62.28 -7.28 9.54
CA ALA A 284 -61.76 -8.55 9.00
C ALA A 284 -62.21 -9.76 9.83
N LYS A 285 -62.27 -9.64 11.16
CA LYS A 285 -62.82 -10.69 12.04
C LYS A 285 -64.31 -10.89 11.78
N ASP A 286 -65.08 -9.82 11.63
CA ASP A 286 -66.50 -9.89 11.35
C ASP A 286 -66.80 -10.53 9.99
N GLU A 287 -65.98 -10.27 8.97
CA GLU A 287 -66.06 -10.92 7.66
C GLU A 287 -65.82 -12.44 7.75
N VAL A 288 -64.89 -12.88 8.61
CA VAL A 288 -64.53 -14.30 8.78
C VAL A 288 -65.51 -15.04 9.70
N PHE A 289 -65.94 -14.40 10.79
CA PHE A 289 -66.72 -15.02 11.87
C PHE A 289 -68.21 -14.63 11.87
N ALA A 290 -68.65 -13.79 10.92
CA ALA A 290 -70.04 -13.37 10.72
C ALA A 290 -70.74 -12.89 12.00
N THR A 291 -70.05 -12.06 12.78
CA THR A 291 -70.51 -11.58 14.11
C THR A 291 -71.69 -10.60 14.05
N GLY A 292 -72.05 -10.11 12.85
CA GLY A 292 -73.17 -9.20 12.61
C GLY A 292 -72.95 -7.72 12.97
N LYS A 293 -71.70 -7.29 13.26
CA LYS A 293 -71.39 -5.91 13.67
C LYS A 293 -70.79 -5.03 12.56
N SER A 294 -70.62 -5.57 11.35
CA SER A 294 -69.93 -4.93 10.23
C SER A 294 -70.46 -3.53 9.87
N GLU A 295 -71.78 -3.32 9.86
CA GLU A 295 -72.38 -2.02 9.55
C GLU A 295 -72.00 -0.93 10.57
N ALA A 296 -71.97 -1.27 11.86
CA ALA A 296 -71.57 -0.35 12.91
C ALA A 296 -70.09 0.02 12.82
N HIS A 297 -69.22 -0.96 12.54
CA HIS A 297 -67.79 -0.74 12.33
C HIS A 297 -67.52 0.11 11.06
N LEU A 298 -68.27 -0.11 9.97
CA LEU A 298 -68.18 0.71 8.75
C LEU A 298 -68.63 2.16 8.99
N ALA A 299 -69.73 2.36 9.73
CA ALA A 299 -70.20 3.69 10.11
C ALA A 299 -69.15 4.43 10.95
N ARG A 300 -68.54 3.74 11.94
CA ARG A 300 -67.47 4.29 12.78
C ARG A 300 -66.21 4.62 11.96
N LYS A 301 -65.79 3.73 11.05
CA LYS A 301 -64.67 3.96 10.12
C LYS A 301 -64.90 5.21 9.28
N SER A 302 -66.10 5.40 8.74
CA SER A 302 -66.45 6.57 7.93
C SER A 302 -66.38 7.88 8.74
N ALA A 303 -66.79 7.85 10.01
CA ALA A 303 -66.73 9.01 10.91
C ALA A 303 -65.27 9.38 11.23
N LEU A 304 -64.45 8.39 11.56
CA LEU A 304 -63.02 8.57 11.82
C LEU A 304 -62.25 9.08 10.60
N LEU A 305 -62.57 8.61 9.39
CA LEU A 305 -61.97 9.13 8.16
C LEU A 305 -62.34 10.60 7.90
N LYS A 306 -63.57 11.01 8.21
CA LYS A 306 -63.98 12.43 8.14
C LYS A 306 -63.24 13.27 9.18
N GLU A 307 -63.07 12.75 10.39
CA GLU A 307 -62.34 13.42 11.46
C GLU A 307 -60.85 13.56 11.13
N ARG A 308 -60.22 12.48 10.64
CA ARG A 308 -58.84 12.45 10.14
C ARG A 308 -58.57 13.56 9.14
N LYS A 309 -59.46 13.75 8.15
CA LYS A 309 -59.35 14.83 7.16
C LYS A 309 -59.37 16.21 7.82
N ARG A 310 -60.23 16.45 8.81
CA ARG A 310 -60.30 17.74 9.52
C ARG A 310 -59.03 18.01 10.32
N VAL A 311 -58.47 16.99 10.97
CA VAL A 311 -57.22 17.12 11.73
C VAL A 311 -56.05 17.44 10.80
N LEU A 312 -55.92 16.73 9.67
CA LEU A 312 -54.89 16.99 8.67
C LEU A 312 -55.00 18.40 8.06
N LEU A 313 -56.22 18.87 7.78
CA LEU A 313 -56.46 20.25 7.32
C LEU A 313 -56.00 21.29 8.34
N LYS A 314 -56.24 21.08 9.64
CA LYS A 314 -55.73 21.96 10.72
C LYS A 314 -54.20 22.02 10.74
N LEU A 315 -53.54 20.89 10.46
CA LEU A 315 -52.08 20.78 10.40
C LEU A 315 -51.47 21.31 9.09
N ARG A 316 -52.31 21.76 8.14
CA ARG A 316 -51.92 22.14 6.78
C ARG A 316 -51.12 21.02 6.10
N ILE A 317 -51.65 19.81 6.16
CA ILE A 317 -51.14 18.63 5.46
C ILE A 317 -52.26 18.14 4.56
N ASP A 318 -52.00 18.07 3.25
CA ASP A 318 -52.94 17.43 2.34
C ASP A 318 -52.98 15.92 2.63
N PRO A 319 -54.16 15.27 2.70
CA PRO A 319 -54.24 13.82 2.86
C PRO A 319 -53.36 13.02 1.90
N ASP A 320 -53.17 13.51 0.68
CA ASP A 320 -52.37 12.83 -0.33
C ASP A 320 -50.86 12.98 -0.10
N GLU A 321 -50.41 13.96 0.71
CA GLU A 321 -49.00 14.09 1.11
C GLU A 321 -48.54 12.94 2.02
N LEU A 322 -49.47 12.20 2.63
CA LEU A 322 -49.15 11.03 3.44
C LEU A 322 -48.78 9.79 2.60
N LEU A 323 -48.94 9.87 1.27
CA LEU A 323 -48.61 8.81 0.33
C LEU A 323 -47.38 9.21 -0.51
N PRO A 324 -46.47 8.27 -0.80
CA PRO A 324 -45.32 8.56 -1.66
C PRO A 324 -45.81 8.86 -3.09
N LYS A 325 -45.73 10.12 -3.49
CA LYS A 325 -46.07 10.58 -4.85
C LYS A 325 -44.83 10.48 -5.76
N PRO A 326 -44.88 9.69 -6.84
CA PRO A 326 -43.76 9.58 -7.77
C PRO A 326 -43.53 10.90 -8.50
N TYR A 327 -42.30 11.14 -8.93
CA TYR A 327 -41.92 12.28 -9.77
C TYR A 327 -42.40 12.10 -11.21
N CYS A 328 -42.38 10.87 -11.71
CA CYS A 328 -42.87 10.52 -13.04
C CYS A 328 -44.12 9.64 -12.97
N GLU A 329 -45.26 10.17 -13.41
CA GLU A 329 -46.53 9.43 -13.46
C GLU A 329 -46.51 8.28 -14.47
N LYS A 330 -45.72 8.39 -15.55
CA LYS A 330 -45.68 7.37 -16.62
C LYS A 330 -45.08 6.04 -16.16
N CYS A 331 -44.01 6.10 -15.35
CA CYS A 331 -43.30 4.91 -14.87
C CYS A 331 -43.40 4.70 -13.35
N GLY A 332 -44.01 5.61 -12.60
CA GLY A 332 -44.05 5.57 -11.13
C GLY A 332 -42.66 5.51 -10.51
N ASP A 333 -41.70 6.24 -11.09
CA ASP A 333 -40.27 6.22 -10.73
C ASP A 333 -39.61 4.82 -10.76
N SER A 334 -40.19 3.84 -11.45
CA SER A 334 -39.56 2.53 -11.67
C SER A 334 -38.51 2.56 -12.79
N GLY A 335 -38.59 3.55 -13.68
CA GLY A 335 -37.78 3.65 -14.88
C GLY A 335 -38.22 2.79 -16.05
N TYR A 336 -39.31 2.02 -15.91
CA TYR A 336 -39.86 1.18 -16.96
C TYR A 336 -41.34 1.45 -17.14
N LEU A 337 -41.79 1.43 -18.39
CA LEU A 337 -43.19 1.47 -18.76
C LEU A 337 -43.81 0.08 -18.61
N PRO A 338 -45.16 -0.04 -18.55
CA PRO A 338 -45.84 -1.34 -18.42
C PRO A 338 -45.49 -2.36 -19.52
N ASN A 339 -45.05 -1.88 -20.69
CA ASN A 339 -44.60 -2.71 -21.81
C ASN A 339 -43.11 -3.16 -21.69
N GLY A 340 -42.45 -2.89 -20.57
CA GLY A 340 -41.05 -3.24 -20.32
C GLY A 340 -40.02 -2.31 -20.98
N ARG A 341 -40.45 -1.28 -21.72
CA ARG A 341 -39.53 -0.30 -22.31
C ARG A 341 -39.02 0.67 -21.24
N ALA A 342 -37.76 1.09 -21.35
CA ALA A 342 -37.21 2.12 -20.49
C ALA A 342 -37.98 3.45 -20.67
N CYS A 343 -38.23 4.14 -19.56
CA CYS A 343 -38.88 5.43 -19.57
C CYS A 343 -37.89 6.55 -19.94
N ASP A 344 -38.37 7.55 -20.65
CA ASP A 344 -37.56 8.69 -21.11
C ASP A 344 -37.31 9.75 -20.02
N CYS A 345 -37.82 9.54 -18.79
CA CYS A 345 -37.66 10.49 -17.68
C CYS A 345 -36.30 10.42 -16.97
N PHE A 346 -35.36 9.62 -17.48
CA PHE A 346 -34.02 9.48 -16.90
C PHE A 346 -33.26 10.82 -17.01
N GLY A 347 -32.79 11.34 -15.87
CA GLY A 347 -32.08 12.62 -15.78
C GLY A 347 -32.95 13.89 -15.84
N LEU A 348 -34.28 13.77 -15.95
CA LEU A 348 -35.19 14.93 -16.03
C LEU A 348 -35.62 15.49 -14.66
N HIS A 349 -35.55 14.70 -13.60
CA HIS A 349 -36.00 15.06 -12.26
C HIS A 349 -34.81 15.08 -11.31
N ASN A 350 -34.58 16.22 -10.66
CA ASN A 350 -33.59 16.37 -9.61
C ASN A 350 -34.28 16.83 -8.33
N GLU A 351 -33.71 16.46 -7.17
CA GLU A 351 -34.14 16.99 -5.89
C GLU A 351 -33.86 18.50 -5.86
N THR A 352 -34.92 19.31 -5.84
CA THR A 352 -34.85 20.72 -5.42
C THR A 352 -35.10 20.84 -3.94
#